data_AF-A0A920M7A9-F1
#
_entry.id   AF-A0A920M7A9-F1
#
_cell.length_a   1.000
_cell.length_b   1.000
_cell.length_c   1.000
_cell.angle_alpha   90.00
_cell.angle_beta   90.00
_cell.angle_gamma   90.00
#
_symmetry.space_group_name_H-M   'P 1'
#
loop_
_entity.id
_entity.type
_entity.pdbx_description
1 polymer ?
#
loop_
_entity_poly.entity_id
_entity_poly.type
_entity_poly.pdbx_seq_one_letter_code
_entity_poly.pdbx_strand_id
1 'polypeptide(L)'
;MGKITPIDIKQRSELIIKKGDRITARHIRKIESSKKKSLDYSDEALFGLVTARDIFSKTTGEVVLPCNTVIDEEVLSTIKELGLKDIKTLYINDLESGPYMADTLRSDSTTNDIEALVEIYRMMRPGEPPTKEAATTLFNGLFFNPERYDLSPVGRMKFNKRLSREEIEEVVF
;
A
#
# COMPACT_ATOMS: atom_id res chain seq x y z
N MET A 1 9.23 -14.81 -14.05
CA MET A 1 9.87 -13.82 -14.96
C MET A 1 10.73 -12.88 -14.12
N GLY A 2 11.73 -12.21 -14.67
CA GLY A 2 12.68 -11.39 -13.89
C GLY A 2 12.46 -9.91 -14.16
N LYS A 3 12.74 -9.07 -13.16
CA LYS A 3 12.56 -7.61 -13.26
C LYS A 3 13.41 -7.02 -14.38
N ILE A 4 12.83 -6.07 -15.10
CA ILE A 4 13.55 -5.21 -16.04
C ILE A 4 14.17 -4.07 -15.22
N THR A 5 15.42 -3.76 -15.51
CA THR A 5 16.15 -2.69 -14.85
C THR A 5 15.66 -1.32 -15.37
N PRO A 6 15.22 -0.39 -14.52
CA PRO A 6 14.71 0.92 -14.95
C PRO A 6 15.81 1.94 -15.28
N ILE A 7 17.05 1.69 -14.85
CA ILE A 7 18.20 2.61 -14.97
C ILE A 7 19.51 1.87 -15.22
N ASP A 8 20.52 2.50 -15.80
CA ASP A 8 21.85 1.89 -15.87
C ASP A 8 22.44 1.71 -14.46
N ILE A 9 22.73 0.47 -14.06
CA ILE A 9 23.40 0.20 -12.78
C ILE A 9 24.89 0.04 -13.05
N LYS A 10 25.67 0.99 -12.54
CA LYS A 10 27.14 1.00 -12.66
C LYS A 10 27.80 0.78 -11.30
N GLN A 11 28.92 0.09 -11.31
CA GLN A 11 29.86 -0.02 -10.20
C GLN A 11 31.16 0.68 -10.57
N ARG A 12 31.46 1.80 -9.91
CA ARG A 12 32.53 2.72 -10.30
C ARG A 12 32.35 3.15 -11.77
N SER A 13 33.13 2.58 -12.68
CA SER A 13 33.09 2.82 -14.13
C SER A 13 32.61 1.61 -14.94
N GLU A 14 32.37 0.45 -14.31
CA GLU A 14 31.86 -0.76 -14.97
C GLU A 14 30.32 -0.75 -14.97
N LEU A 15 29.71 -0.88 -16.14
CA LEU A 15 28.27 -1.11 -16.28
C LEU A 15 27.94 -2.55 -15.87
N ILE A 16 27.14 -2.72 -14.81
CA ILE A 16 26.67 -4.04 -14.36
C ILE A 16 25.46 -4.48 -15.20
N ILE A 17 24.49 -3.60 -15.38
CA ILE A 17 23.27 -3.86 -16.15
C ILE A 17 22.77 -2.57 -16.80
N LYS A 18 22.34 -2.65 -18.06
CA LYS A 18 21.78 -1.53 -18.81
C LYS A 18 20.28 -1.38 -18.49
N LYS A 19 19.76 -0.15 -18.60
CA LYS A 19 18.33 0.12 -18.63
C LYS A 19 17.65 -0.75 -19.69
N GLY A 20 16.53 -1.38 -19.32
CA GLY A 20 15.76 -2.27 -20.19
C GLY A 20 16.20 -3.74 -20.15
N ASP A 21 17.37 -4.05 -19.61
CA ASP A 21 17.82 -5.43 -19.48
C ASP A 21 17.18 -6.14 -18.28
N ARG A 22 17.07 -7.46 -18.39
CA ARG A 22 16.55 -8.30 -17.31
C ARG A 22 17.59 -8.51 -16.21
N ILE A 23 17.19 -8.29 -14.97
CA ILE A 23 18.00 -8.57 -13.79
C ILE A 23 18.13 -10.10 -13.64
N THR A 24 19.38 -10.57 -13.61
CA THR A 24 19.72 -11.99 -13.42
C THR A 24 20.34 -12.20 -12.03
N ALA A 25 20.40 -13.44 -11.56
CA ALA A 25 21.08 -13.78 -10.30
C ALA A 25 22.56 -13.33 -10.31
N ARG A 26 23.21 -13.30 -11.47
CA ARG A 26 24.59 -12.79 -11.63
C ARG A 26 24.65 -11.28 -11.37
N HIS A 27 23.68 -10.52 -11.87
CA HIS A 27 23.59 -9.08 -11.61
C HIS A 27 23.38 -8.79 -10.12
N ILE A 28 22.47 -9.53 -9.47
CA ILE A 28 22.18 -9.38 -8.03
C ILE A 28 23.45 -9.61 -7.20
N ARG A 29 24.17 -10.72 -7.44
CA ARG A 29 25.44 -11.01 -6.72
C ARG A 29 26.50 -9.93 -6.92
N LYS A 30 26.62 -9.35 -8.11
CA LYS A 30 27.53 -8.21 -8.38
C LYS A 30 27.10 -6.95 -7.63
N ILE A 31 25.80 -6.67 -7.54
CA ILE A 31 25.28 -5.52 -6.80
C ILE A 31 25.49 -5.72 -5.30
N GLU A 32 25.22 -6.91 -4.75
CA GLU A 32 25.44 -7.22 -3.34
C GLU A 32 26.93 -7.11 -2.95
N SER A 33 27.84 -7.60 -3.79
CA SER A 33 29.29 -7.50 -3.54
C SER A 33 29.81 -6.06 -3.57
N SER A 34 29.11 -5.17 -4.30
CA SER A 34 29.42 -3.74 -4.33
C SER A 34 29.04 -2.99 -3.04
N LYS A 35 28.23 -3.60 -2.15
CA LYS A 35 27.66 -3.00 -0.91
C LYS A 35 26.93 -1.67 -1.15
N LYS A 36 26.54 -1.36 -2.38
CA LYS A 36 25.86 -0.12 -2.75
C LYS A 36 24.41 -0.19 -2.25
N LYS A 37 24.02 0.77 -1.41
CA LYS A 37 22.67 0.84 -0.81
C LYS A 37 21.73 1.81 -1.52
N SER A 38 22.27 2.66 -2.38
CA SER A 38 21.53 3.66 -3.15
C SER A 38 21.93 3.58 -4.62
N LEU A 39 21.01 3.98 -5.49
CA LEU A 39 21.26 4.12 -6.92
C LEU A 39 20.79 5.50 -7.33
N ASP A 40 21.48 6.10 -8.28
CA ASP A 40 21.13 7.40 -8.83
C ASP A 40 20.07 7.16 -9.91
N TYR A 41 18.85 7.61 -9.65
CA TYR A 41 17.74 7.53 -10.58
C TYR A 41 17.63 8.83 -11.37
N SER A 42 17.24 8.73 -12.64
CA SER A 42 16.75 9.90 -13.37
C SER A 42 15.32 10.23 -12.92
N ASP A 43 14.89 11.46 -13.17
CA ASP A 43 13.55 11.90 -12.82
C ASP A 43 12.47 11.01 -13.48
N GLU A 44 12.68 10.64 -14.74
CA GLU A 44 11.71 9.85 -15.51
C GLU A 44 11.57 8.43 -14.97
N ALA A 45 12.59 7.91 -14.28
CA ALA A 45 12.55 6.59 -13.67
C ALA A 45 11.75 6.59 -12.35
N LEU A 46 11.38 7.76 -11.83
CA LEU A 46 10.48 7.91 -10.68
C LEU A 46 9.00 7.99 -11.08
N PHE A 47 8.72 8.26 -12.35
CA PHE A 47 7.35 8.33 -12.84
C PHE A 47 6.63 6.99 -12.71
N GLY A 48 5.36 7.04 -12.31
CA GLY A 48 4.53 5.86 -12.05
C GLY A 48 4.74 5.23 -10.67
N LEU A 49 5.74 5.67 -9.89
CA LEU A 49 5.82 5.29 -8.48
C LEU A 49 4.64 5.90 -7.71
N VAL A 50 4.22 5.24 -6.64
CA VAL A 50 3.06 5.65 -5.84
C VAL A 50 3.51 6.04 -4.44
N THR A 51 3.08 7.19 -3.93
CA THR A 51 3.41 7.66 -2.57
C THR A 51 2.81 6.72 -1.51
N ALA A 52 3.60 6.38 -0.49
CA ALA A 52 3.16 5.49 0.59
C ALA A 52 2.60 6.25 1.81
N ARG A 53 2.76 7.58 1.85
CA ARG A 53 2.34 8.46 2.94
C ARG A 53 1.95 9.81 2.39
N ASP A 54 1.13 10.53 3.16
CA ASP A 54 0.85 11.93 2.92
C ASP A 54 2.15 12.75 2.99
N ILE A 55 2.24 13.74 2.11
CA ILE A 55 3.34 14.68 2.04
C ILE A 55 2.83 16.03 2.50
N PHE A 56 3.48 16.59 3.52
CA PHE A 56 3.07 17.82 4.17
C PHE A 56 3.99 18.99 3.81
N SER A 57 3.42 20.19 3.73
CA SER A 57 4.19 21.42 3.69
C SER A 57 4.83 21.67 5.05
N LYS A 58 6.15 21.86 5.08
CA LYS A 58 6.87 22.20 6.32
C LYS A 58 6.48 23.57 6.88
N THR A 59 5.93 24.44 6.04
CA THR A 59 5.60 25.82 6.39
C THR A 59 4.19 25.93 6.95
N THR A 60 3.21 25.29 6.32
CA THR A 60 1.79 25.38 6.72
C THR A 60 1.33 24.18 7.56
N GLY A 61 2.01 23.05 7.48
CA GLY A 61 1.60 21.79 8.10
C GLY A 61 0.44 21.09 7.37
N GLU A 62 0.00 21.63 6.23
CA GLU A 62 -1.09 21.07 5.44
C GLU A 62 -0.60 19.96 4.51
N VAL A 63 -1.51 19.03 4.17
CA VAL A 63 -1.25 17.99 3.17
C VAL A 63 -1.15 18.64 1.79
N VAL A 64 -0.01 18.47 1.14
CA VAL A 64 0.24 18.94 -0.23
C VAL A 64 -0.04 17.83 -1.23
N LEU A 65 0.38 16.60 -0.92
CA LEU A 65 0.08 15.42 -1.73
C LEU A 65 -0.46 14.30 -0.82
N PRO A 66 -1.66 13.78 -1.10
CA PRO A 66 -2.19 12.62 -0.38
C PRO A 66 -1.33 11.38 -0.58
N CYS A 67 -1.41 10.43 0.34
CA CYS A 67 -0.92 9.08 0.12
C CYS A 67 -1.62 8.43 -1.09
N ASN A 68 -1.00 7.39 -1.65
CA ASN A 68 -1.49 6.68 -2.82
C ASN A 68 -1.54 7.52 -4.12
N THR A 69 -0.84 8.66 -4.14
CA THR A 69 -0.69 9.53 -5.32
C THR A 69 0.37 8.97 -6.27
N VAL A 70 0.06 8.92 -7.58
CA VAL A 70 1.01 8.53 -8.62
C VAL A 70 1.95 9.70 -8.90
N ILE A 71 3.25 9.43 -8.97
CA ILE A 71 4.26 10.43 -9.30
C ILE A 71 4.29 10.61 -10.82
N ASP A 72 3.92 11.79 -11.27
CA ASP A 72 4.12 12.31 -12.62
C ASP A 72 5.05 13.54 -12.59
N GLU A 73 5.12 14.31 -13.68
CA GLU A 73 5.96 15.49 -13.77
C GLU A 73 5.57 16.60 -12.79
N GLU A 74 4.27 16.85 -12.62
CA GLU A 74 3.73 17.89 -11.74
C GLU A 74 3.89 17.53 -10.26
N VAL A 75 3.65 16.26 -9.91
CA VAL A 75 3.87 15.75 -8.56
C VAL A 75 5.36 15.77 -8.22
N LEU A 76 6.24 15.41 -9.16
CA LEU A 76 7.67 15.42 -8.93
C LEU A 76 8.22 16.85 -8.75
N SER A 77 7.76 17.82 -9.54
CA SER A 77 8.15 19.23 -9.34
C SER A 77 7.72 19.73 -7.96
N THR A 78 6.49 19.43 -7.55
CA THR A 78 5.97 19.75 -6.21
C THR A 78 6.84 19.14 -5.11
N ILE A 79 7.21 17.86 -5.22
CA ILE A 79 8.09 17.19 -4.25
C ILE A 79 9.46 17.87 -4.15
N LYS A 80 10.02 18.31 -5.29
CA LYS A 80 11.31 19.01 -5.34
C LYS A 80 11.24 20.40 -4.70
N GLU A 81 10.18 21.15 -4.97
CA GLU A 81 9.95 22.48 -4.39
C GLU A 81 9.83 22.43 -2.86
N LEU A 82 9.23 21.36 -2.33
CA LEU A 82 9.13 21.11 -0.88
C LEU A 82 10.49 20.80 -0.21
N GLY A 83 11.55 20.55 -0.99
CA GLY A 83 12.89 20.28 -0.48
C GLY A 83 12.93 19.04 0.44
N LEU A 84 12.18 18.00 0.08
CA LEU A 84 12.16 16.75 0.83
C LEU A 84 13.43 15.93 0.53
N LYS A 85 14.07 15.42 1.59
CA LYS A 85 15.26 14.57 1.46
C LYS A 85 14.92 13.13 1.13
N ASP A 86 13.79 12.67 1.65
CA ASP A 86 13.34 11.29 1.57
C ASP A 86 11.83 11.25 1.33
N ILE A 87 11.41 10.43 0.38
CA ILE A 87 10.01 10.07 0.16
C ILE A 87 9.85 8.56 0.28
N LYS A 88 8.69 8.11 0.77
CA LYS A 88 8.35 6.69 0.85
C LYS A 88 7.38 6.37 -0.27
N THR A 89 7.68 5.35 -1.05
CA THR A 89 6.84 4.86 -2.14
C THR A 89 6.44 3.41 -1.90
N LEU A 90 5.33 2.99 -2.51
CA LEU A 90 4.92 1.59 -2.52
C LEU A 90 5.88 0.77 -3.36
N TYR A 91 6.21 -0.42 -2.88
CA TYR A 91 6.91 -1.42 -3.67
C TYR A 91 5.88 -2.20 -4.49
N ILE A 92 5.73 -1.82 -5.76
CA ILE A 92 4.83 -2.50 -6.70
C ILE A 92 5.67 -3.34 -7.66
N ASN A 93 5.27 -4.60 -7.83
CA ASN A 93 5.89 -5.59 -8.69
C ASN A 93 4.81 -6.49 -9.28
N ASP A 94 4.54 -6.39 -10.57
CA ASP A 94 3.43 -7.10 -11.26
C ASP A 94 3.48 -8.63 -11.13
N LEU A 95 4.64 -9.19 -10.74
CA LEU A 95 4.82 -10.63 -10.55
C LEU A 95 4.47 -11.13 -9.13
N GLU A 96 4.69 -10.33 -8.10
CA GLU A 96 4.65 -10.78 -6.70
C GLU A 96 3.85 -9.85 -5.78
N SER A 97 3.79 -8.57 -6.11
CA SER A 97 3.23 -7.51 -5.27
C SER A 97 2.59 -6.47 -6.16
N GLY A 98 1.54 -6.85 -6.89
CA GLY A 98 0.82 -5.94 -7.77
C GLY A 98 0.16 -4.79 -7.00
N PRO A 99 -0.35 -3.77 -7.72
CA PRO A 99 -0.94 -2.55 -7.14
C PRO A 99 -2.34 -2.77 -6.54
N TYR A 100 -2.70 -3.97 -6.10
CA TYR A 100 -4.09 -4.34 -5.76
C TYR A 100 -4.74 -3.41 -4.75
N MET A 101 -4.05 -3.13 -3.63
CA MET A 101 -4.56 -2.23 -2.59
C MET A 101 -4.60 -0.78 -3.07
N ALA A 102 -3.59 -0.35 -3.83
CA ALA A 102 -3.52 1.00 -4.36
C ALA A 102 -4.67 1.29 -5.34
N ASP A 103 -4.97 0.36 -6.24
CA ASP A 103 -6.06 0.48 -7.22
C ASP A 103 -7.43 0.39 -6.56
N THR A 104 -7.57 -0.48 -5.55
CA THR A 104 -8.80 -0.59 -4.76
C THR A 104 -9.10 0.72 -4.05
N LEU A 105 -8.12 1.28 -3.34
CA LEU A 105 -8.27 2.55 -2.62
C LEU A 105 -8.52 3.74 -3.55
N ARG A 106 -7.99 3.72 -4.78
CA ARG A 106 -8.30 4.76 -5.79
C ARG A 106 -9.74 4.71 -6.27
N SER A 107 -10.36 3.53 -6.22
CA SER A 107 -11.76 3.33 -6.62
C SER A 107 -12.74 3.47 -5.45
N ASP A 108 -12.22 3.48 -4.21
CA ASP A 108 -13.00 3.66 -3.00
C ASP A 108 -13.49 5.11 -2.90
N SER A 109 -14.80 5.27 -2.71
CA SER A 109 -15.43 6.58 -2.54
C SER A 109 -15.35 7.10 -1.11
N THR A 110 -14.93 6.26 -0.16
CA THR A 110 -14.91 6.57 1.26
C THR A 110 -13.53 7.00 1.72
N THR A 111 -13.47 7.99 2.62
CA THR A 111 -12.21 8.60 3.07
C THR A 111 -11.97 8.48 4.57
N ASN A 112 -12.98 8.06 5.32
CA ASN A 112 -12.93 7.87 6.76
C ASN A 112 -13.83 6.70 7.21
N ASP A 113 -13.68 6.32 8.47
CA ASP A 113 -14.40 5.23 9.11
C ASP A 113 -15.92 5.42 9.08
N ILE A 114 -16.41 6.64 9.32
CA ILE A 114 -17.84 6.95 9.32
C ILE A 114 -18.43 6.79 7.92
N GLU A 115 -17.77 7.31 6.89
CA GLU A 115 -18.19 7.15 5.49
C GLU A 115 -18.22 5.68 5.08
N ALA A 116 -17.18 4.91 5.44
CA ALA A 116 -17.14 3.47 5.19
C ALA A 116 -18.32 2.73 5.85
N LEU A 117 -18.61 3.03 7.12
CA LEU A 117 -19.75 2.45 7.84
C LEU A 117 -21.10 2.82 7.21
N VAL A 118 -21.24 4.08 6.79
CA VAL A 118 -22.45 4.58 6.11
C VAL A 118 -22.66 3.86 4.78
N GLU A 119 -21.61 3.63 4.01
CA GLU A 119 -21.71 2.93 2.73
C GLU A 119 -22.07 1.44 2.92
N ILE A 120 -21.48 0.77 3.92
CA ILE A 120 -21.89 -0.58 4.33
C ILE A 120 -23.36 -0.61 4.73
N TYR A 121 -23.83 0.37 5.50
CA TYR A 121 -25.23 0.47 5.91
C TYR A 121 -26.18 0.60 4.71
N ARG A 122 -25.85 1.47 3.75
CA ARG A 122 -26.66 1.68 2.54
C ARG A 122 -26.80 0.41 1.69
N MET A 123 -25.73 -0.37 1.56
CA MET A 123 -25.78 -1.64 0.81
C MET A 123 -26.66 -2.68 1.49
N MET A 124 -26.60 -2.77 2.83
CA MET A 124 -27.37 -3.76 3.60
C MET A 124 -28.84 -3.36 3.77
N ARG A 125 -29.14 -2.05 3.83
CA ARG A 125 -30.47 -1.49 4.03
C ARG A 125 -30.76 -0.38 3.02
N PRO A 126 -30.99 -0.75 1.75
CA PRO A 126 -31.25 0.24 0.71
C PRO A 126 -32.54 1.02 1.01
N GLY A 127 -32.43 2.35 1.07
CA GLY A 127 -33.57 3.26 1.26
C GLY A 127 -33.81 3.75 2.69
N GLU A 128 -33.14 3.19 3.70
CA GLU A 128 -33.14 3.77 5.05
C GLU A 128 -32.07 4.86 5.16
N PRO A 129 -32.39 6.07 5.65
CA PRO A 129 -31.38 7.10 5.85
C PRO A 129 -30.36 6.64 6.91
N PRO A 130 -29.05 6.62 6.57
CA PRO A 130 -28.04 6.18 7.51
C PRO A 130 -27.80 7.25 8.58
N THR A 131 -27.81 6.84 9.85
CA THR A 131 -27.24 7.61 10.97
C THR A 131 -25.92 6.97 11.39
N LYS A 132 -25.00 7.76 11.95
CA LYS A 132 -23.69 7.25 12.41
C LYS A 132 -23.89 6.11 13.40
N GLU A 133 -24.79 6.30 14.36
CA GLU A 133 -25.08 5.34 15.42
C GLU A 133 -25.64 4.04 14.84
N ALA A 134 -26.63 4.12 13.94
CA ALA A 134 -27.22 2.94 13.32
C ALA A 134 -26.20 2.17 12.46
N ALA A 135 -25.35 2.87 11.70
CA ALA A 135 -24.30 2.27 10.90
C ALA A 135 -23.25 1.53 11.76
N THR A 136 -22.78 2.18 12.83
CA THR A 136 -21.85 1.56 13.78
C THR A 136 -22.48 0.35 14.48
N THR A 137 -23.72 0.44 14.94
CA THR A 137 -24.42 -0.68 15.59
C THR A 137 -24.63 -1.85 14.63
N LEU A 138 -25.00 -1.58 13.37
CA LEU A 138 -25.17 -2.61 12.35
C LEU A 138 -23.86 -3.37 12.13
N PHE A 139 -22.76 -2.66 11.86
CA PHE A 139 -21.47 -3.28 11.58
C PHE A 139 -20.96 -4.12 12.75
N ASN A 140 -21.04 -3.59 13.98
CA ASN A 140 -20.68 -4.35 15.18
C ASN A 140 -21.54 -5.59 15.36
N GLY A 141 -22.83 -5.49 15.06
CA GLY A 141 -23.77 -6.62 15.12
C GLY A 141 -23.51 -7.72 14.07
N LEU A 142 -22.78 -7.44 12.98
CA LEU A 142 -22.49 -8.42 11.91
C LEU A 142 -21.37 -9.39 12.28
N PHE A 143 -20.30 -8.89 12.90
CA PHE A 143 -19.06 -9.69 13.07
C PHE A 143 -18.54 -9.73 14.50
N PHE A 144 -18.95 -8.79 15.36
CA PHE A 144 -18.34 -8.58 16.68
C PHE A 144 -19.29 -8.82 17.85
N ASN A 145 -20.57 -9.13 17.58
CA ASN A 145 -21.51 -9.53 18.61
C ASN A 145 -21.47 -11.07 18.77
N PRO A 146 -21.02 -11.60 19.92
CA PRO A 146 -20.88 -13.05 20.13
C PRO A 146 -22.21 -13.81 20.13
N GLU A 147 -23.34 -13.15 20.41
CA GLU A 147 -24.66 -13.76 20.29
C GLU A 147 -25.11 -13.91 18.83
N ARG A 148 -24.57 -13.10 17.92
CA ARG A 148 -24.96 -13.07 16.49
C ARG A 148 -23.94 -13.71 15.56
N TYR A 149 -22.67 -13.72 15.94
CA TYR A 149 -21.58 -14.26 15.14
C TYR A 149 -20.66 -15.12 16.01
N ASP A 150 -20.71 -16.43 15.79
CA ASP A 150 -19.79 -17.39 16.40
C ASP A 150 -19.20 -18.31 15.32
N LEU A 151 -17.86 -18.38 15.28
CA LEU A 151 -17.15 -19.32 14.40
C LEU A 151 -17.21 -20.76 14.92
N SER A 152 -17.68 -20.99 16.15
CA SER A 152 -17.54 -22.22 16.93
C SER A 152 -16.08 -22.61 17.19
N PRO A 153 -15.80 -23.49 18.17
CA PRO A 153 -14.45 -23.99 18.39
C PRO A 153 -13.82 -24.63 17.13
N VAL A 154 -14.62 -25.38 16.38
CA VAL A 154 -14.16 -26.08 15.16
C VAL A 154 -13.89 -25.09 14.02
N GLY A 155 -14.73 -24.08 13.83
CA GLY A 155 -14.50 -23.08 12.78
C GLY A 155 -13.33 -22.14 13.11
N ARG A 156 -13.16 -21.74 14.37
CA ARG A 156 -11.98 -21.00 14.82
C ARG A 156 -10.69 -21.80 14.60
N MET A 157 -10.68 -23.09 14.96
CA MET A 157 -9.56 -23.99 14.70
C MET A 157 -9.20 -24.04 13.21
N LYS A 158 -10.20 -24.19 12.33
CA LYS A 158 -9.98 -24.21 10.87
C LYS A 158 -9.45 -22.88 10.34
N PHE A 159 -9.98 -21.76 10.82
CA PHE A 159 -9.54 -20.43 10.43
C PHE A 159 -8.07 -20.19 10.81
N ASN A 160 -7.70 -20.46 12.06
CA ASN A 160 -6.33 -20.28 12.55
C ASN A 160 -5.34 -21.18 11.81
N LYS A 161 -5.71 -22.45 11.55
CA LYS A 161 -4.90 -23.38 10.75
C LYS A 161 -4.67 -22.88 9.32
N ARG A 162 -5.69 -22.27 8.67
CA ARG A 162 -5.53 -21.69 7.33
C ARG A 162 -4.61 -20.47 7.33
N LEU A 163 -4.60 -19.70 8.40
CA LEU A 163 -3.72 -18.54 8.57
C LEU A 163 -2.34 -18.89 9.16
N SER A 164 -2.04 -20.19 9.32
CA SER A 164 -0.79 -20.67 9.94
C SER A 164 -0.53 -20.05 11.33
N ARG A 165 -1.60 -19.84 12.10
CA ARG A 165 -1.54 -19.37 13.50
C ARG A 165 -1.51 -20.56 14.44
N GLU A 166 -0.59 -20.54 15.40
CA GLU A 166 -0.37 -21.65 16.34
C GLU A 166 -1.39 -21.68 17.48
N GLU A 167 -1.95 -20.53 17.87
CA GLU A 167 -2.80 -20.42 19.06
C GLU A 167 -4.30 -20.31 18.75
N ILE A 168 -5.11 -20.84 19.67
CA ILE A 168 -6.52 -20.51 19.86
C ILE A 168 -6.54 -19.41 20.95
N GLU A 169 -6.08 -18.21 20.64
CA GLU A 169 -6.30 -17.09 21.56
C GLU A 169 -7.80 -16.77 21.56
N GLU A 170 -8.42 -16.88 22.73
CA GLU A 170 -9.72 -16.24 22.98
C GLU A 170 -9.52 -14.74 22.81
N VAL A 171 -10.07 -14.20 21.72
CA VAL A 171 -10.14 -12.76 21.52
C VAL A 171 -11.21 -12.25 22.49
N VAL A 172 -10.77 -11.75 23.64
CA VAL A 172 -11.60 -10.93 24.53
C VAL A 172 -11.69 -9.55 23.88
N PHE A 173 -12.88 -9.19 23.40
CA PHE A 173 -13.20 -7.84 22.94
C PHE A 173 -13.67 -6.98 24.12
#